data_AF-A0A6A5UDE2-F1
#
_entry.id   AF-A0A6A5UDE2-F1
#
_cell.length_a   1.000
_cell.length_b   1.000
_cell.length_c   1.000
_cell.angle_alpha   90.00
_cell.angle_beta   90.00
_cell.angle_gamma   90.00
#
_symmetry.space_group_name_H-M   'P 1'
#
loop_
_entity.id
_entity.type
_entity.pdbx_description
1 polymer ?
#
loop_
_entity_poly.entity_id
_entity_poly.type
_entity_poly.pdbx_seq_one_letter_code
_entity_poly.pdbx_strand_id
1 'polypeptide(L)'
;MALLVDKHRPRSLETLSYHHDLSDRLRALAQSGDFPHLLVYGPSGAGKKTRIVATLKELYGPGVEKIKIDARVFQTTSNRKLEFNIVASVYHLEITPSDVGNYDRVVIQDLLKEVAQTQQVDLSAKQRFKVVVINEADHLTRDAQAALRRTMEKYSPNLRLILLANSTSNIIAPIRSRTLLVRVAAPTEEDICGALRVVGKKEGWKEVDGLNKRIAKDSGRNLRKALLMYEAVHAQNEIVSESTPIPPPDWEALIEQIAEQIVQERSPARLLQVRASLYDLLSHCIDATTVLKTLTWKLIPKTDDALKPEVIKWAAFYEHRCKTGSKVIFHLEAFVAKYMRLYESFLMGVDFD
;
A
#
# COMPACT_ATOMS: atom_id res chain seq x y z
N MET A 1 14.98 15.59 9.55
CA MET A 1 15.79 14.38 9.26
C MET A 1 15.04 13.57 8.23
N ALA A 2 15.69 13.13 7.15
CA ALA A 2 15.06 12.24 6.17
C ALA A 2 15.11 10.81 6.71
N LEU A 3 13.99 10.08 6.67
CA LEU A 3 13.91 8.67 7.05
C LEU A 3 14.85 7.82 6.18
N LEU A 4 15.36 6.71 6.71
CA LEU A 4 16.26 5.83 5.95
C LEU A 4 15.63 5.30 4.67
N VAL A 5 14.31 5.05 4.73
CA VAL A 5 13.51 4.58 3.59
C VAL A 5 13.63 5.52 2.39
N ASP A 6 13.64 6.84 2.61
CA ASP A 6 13.73 7.83 1.54
C ASP A 6 15.18 8.18 1.19
N LYS A 7 16.06 8.24 2.20
CA LYS A 7 17.49 8.53 2.03
C LYS A 7 18.18 7.49 1.14
N HIS A 8 17.91 6.21 1.36
CA HIS A 8 18.55 5.10 0.65
C HIS A 8 17.73 4.52 -0.50
N ARG A 9 16.60 5.15 -0.84
CA ARG A 9 15.75 4.70 -1.94
C ARG A 9 16.54 4.69 -3.26
N PRO A 10 16.68 3.53 -3.94
CA PRO A 10 17.32 3.46 -5.24
C PRO A 10 16.62 4.38 -6.25
N ARG A 11 17.41 5.13 -7.03
CA ARG A 11 16.90 6.08 -8.04
C ARG A 11 17.11 5.61 -9.48
N SER A 12 17.85 4.53 -9.72
CA SER A 12 18.09 3.97 -11.05
C SER A 12 17.74 2.49 -11.07
N LEU A 13 17.44 1.96 -12.26
CA LEU A 13 17.12 0.53 -12.42
C LEU A 13 18.31 -0.37 -12.06
N GLU A 14 19.54 0.12 -12.25
CA GLU A 14 20.78 -0.61 -11.94
C GLU A 14 21.05 -0.73 -10.43
N THR A 15 20.59 0.25 -9.65
CA THR A 15 20.81 0.30 -8.19
C THR A 15 19.74 -0.45 -7.40
N LEU A 16 18.77 -1.08 -8.07
CA LEU A 16 17.76 -1.90 -7.43
C LEU A 16 18.39 -3.20 -6.89
N SER A 17 18.09 -3.52 -5.64
CA SER A 17 18.72 -4.60 -4.89
C SER A 17 18.20 -6.02 -5.17
N TYR A 18 17.05 -6.16 -5.85
CA TYR A 18 16.43 -7.46 -6.11
C TYR A 18 15.57 -7.45 -7.39
N HIS A 19 15.16 -8.63 -7.85
CA HIS A 19 14.48 -8.87 -9.14
C HIS A 19 15.19 -8.19 -10.32
N HIS A 20 16.45 -8.57 -10.57
CA HIS A 20 17.28 -8.01 -11.64
C HIS A 20 16.67 -8.24 -13.03
N ASP A 21 16.13 -9.43 -13.31
CA ASP A 21 15.44 -9.73 -14.57
C ASP A 21 14.30 -8.76 -14.88
N LEU A 22 13.54 -8.36 -13.85
CA LEU A 22 12.47 -7.38 -14.01
C LEU A 22 13.03 -5.99 -14.30
N SER A 23 14.11 -5.61 -13.61
CA SER A 23 14.81 -4.34 -13.85
C SER A 23 15.34 -4.26 -15.29
N ASP A 24 15.88 -5.37 -15.82
CA ASP A 24 16.40 -5.44 -17.19
C ASP A 24 15.28 -5.37 -18.23
N ARG A 25 14.16 -6.05 -18.01
CA ARG A 25 12.97 -5.93 -18.86
C ARG A 25 12.40 -4.51 -18.87
N LEU A 26 12.34 -3.85 -17.70
CA LEU A 26 11.88 -2.46 -17.61
C LEU A 26 12.85 -1.50 -18.31
N ARG A 27 14.16 -1.78 -18.25
CA ARG A 27 15.18 -1.01 -18.96
C ARG A 27 15.04 -1.17 -20.48
N ALA A 28 14.94 -2.41 -20.96
CA ALA A 28 14.71 -2.69 -22.38
C ALA A 28 13.42 -2.03 -22.88
N LEU A 29 12.35 -2.04 -22.06
CA LEU A 29 11.09 -1.37 -22.39
C LEU A 29 11.23 0.16 -22.44
N ALA A 30 11.98 0.76 -21.50
CA ALA A 30 12.22 2.20 -21.51
C ALA A 30 13.07 2.66 -22.69
N GLN A 31 13.97 1.80 -23.16
CA GLN A 31 14.80 2.05 -24.35
C GLN A 31 14.06 1.79 -25.66
N SER A 32 12.95 1.05 -25.60
CA SER A 32 12.07 0.87 -26.75
C SER A 32 11.35 2.18 -27.11
N GLY A 33 11.19 2.47 -28.40
CA GLY A 33 10.49 3.67 -28.86
C GLY A 33 8.98 3.66 -28.62
N ASP A 34 8.39 2.50 -28.32
CA ASP A 34 6.96 2.34 -28.07
C ASP A 34 6.70 1.84 -26.64
N PHE A 35 6.49 2.78 -25.72
CA PHE A 35 6.21 2.47 -24.32
C PHE A 35 4.70 2.23 -24.10
N PRO A 36 4.25 1.01 -23.78
CA PRO A 36 2.83 0.70 -23.58
C PRO A 36 2.30 1.27 -22.26
N HIS A 37 0.97 1.26 -22.08
CA HIS A 37 0.39 1.46 -20.75
C HIS A 37 0.81 0.32 -19.82
N LEU A 38 1.16 0.63 -18.56
CA LEU A 38 1.58 -0.35 -17.58
C LEU A 38 0.55 -0.52 -16.47
N LEU A 39 0.37 -1.76 -16.02
CA LEU A 39 -0.30 -2.08 -14.76
C LEU A 39 0.71 -2.80 -13.87
N VAL A 40 1.28 -2.06 -12.91
CA VAL A 40 2.27 -2.55 -11.96
C VAL A 40 1.56 -2.97 -10.68
N TYR A 41 1.62 -4.25 -10.35
CA TYR A 41 0.90 -4.81 -9.19
C TYR A 41 1.75 -5.72 -8.33
N GLY A 42 1.35 -5.87 -7.06
CA GLY A 42 2.07 -6.67 -6.07
C GLY A 42 1.85 -6.16 -4.65
N PRO A 43 2.35 -6.84 -3.61
CA PRO A 43 2.12 -6.46 -2.22
C PRO A 43 2.67 -5.07 -1.87
N SER A 44 2.16 -4.48 -0.79
CA SER A 44 2.67 -3.20 -0.28
C SER A 44 4.12 -3.35 0.18
N GLY A 45 4.92 -2.30 -0.01
CA GLY A 45 6.34 -2.32 0.36
C GLY A 45 7.27 -3.13 -0.55
N ALA A 46 6.77 -3.76 -1.62
CA ALA A 46 7.60 -4.53 -2.56
C ALA A 46 8.44 -3.68 -3.54
N GLY A 47 8.43 -2.34 -3.43
CA GLY A 47 9.23 -1.44 -4.28
C GLY A 47 8.58 -1.02 -5.61
N LYS A 48 7.27 -1.19 -5.77
CA LYS A 48 6.52 -0.79 -7.00
C LYS A 48 6.80 0.66 -7.42
N LYS A 49 6.59 1.61 -6.51
CA LYS A 49 6.79 3.05 -6.77
C LYS A 49 8.27 3.37 -7.06
N THR A 50 9.20 2.69 -6.39
CA THR A 50 10.65 2.85 -6.65
C THR A 50 11.02 2.43 -8.07
N ARG A 51 10.48 1.29 -8.54
CA ARG A 51 10.70 0.82 -9.92
C ARG A 51 10.14 1.79 -10.94
N ILE A 52 8.93 2.32 -10.72
CA ILE A 52 8.31 3.28 -11.65
C ILE A 52 9.12 4.57 -11.75
N VAL A 53 9.55 5.14 -10.62
CA VAL A 53 10.40 6.34 -10.63
C VAL A 53 11.72 6.07 -11.37
N ALA A 54 12.34 4.91 -11.15
CA ALA A 54 13.55 4.50 -11.87
C ALA A 54 13.30 4.30 -13.38
N THR A 55 12.17 3.72 -13.78
CA THR A 55 11.77 3.60 -15.20
C THR A 55 11.52 4.97 -15.83
N LEU A 56 10.87 5.90 -15.12
CA LEU A 56 10.64 7.25 -15.61
C LEU A 56 11.96 8.01 -15.80
N LYS A 57 12.92 7.82 -14.89
CA LYS A 57 14.26 8.39 -15.01
C LYS A 57 15.01 7.84 -16.23
N GLU A 58 14.86 6.55 -16.54
CA GLU A 58 15.42 5.96 -17.77
C GLU A 58 14.76 6.53 -19.04
N LEU A 59 13.45 6.79 -19.00
CA LEU A 59 12.68 7.33 -20.13
C LEU A 59 12.98 8.81 -20.45
N TYR A 60 12.99 9.67 -19.42
CA TYR A 60 13.05 11.13 -19.59
C TYR A 60 14.33 11.76 -19.02
N GLY A 61 15.19 10.98 -18.38
CA GLY A 61 16.41 11.46 -17.73
C GLY A 61 16.17 12.04 -16.33
N PRO A 62 17.19 12.73 -15.76
CA PRO A 62 17.19 13.18 -14.37
C PRO A 62 16.17 14.29 -14.06
N GLY A 63 15.62 14.96 -15.08
CA GLY A 63 14.63 16.03 -14.89
C GLY A 63 13.31 15.57 -14.25
N VAL A 64 13.04 14.26 -14.25
CA VAL A 64 11.88 13.62 -13.61
C VAL A 64 11.88 13.83 -12.09
N GLU A 65 13.04 13.94 -11.44
CA GLU A 65 13.12 14.10 -9.99
C GLU A 65 12.64 15.48 -9.52
N LYS A 66 12.53 16.46 -10.44
CA LYS A 66 11.97 17.78 -10.15
C LYS A 66 10.44 17.68 -10.16
N ILE A 67 9.88 17.50 -8.97
CA ILE A 67 8.44 17.45 -8.72
C ILE A 67 7.97 18.73 -8.00
N LYS A 68 6.75 19.14 -8.30
CA LYS A 68 6.00 20.20 -7.63
C LYS A 68 4.66 19.64 -7.17
N ILE A 69 4.13 20.16 -6.07
CA ILE A 69 2.79 19.82 -5.59
C ILE A 69 1.86 20.92 -6.07
N ASP A 70 0.93 20.56 -6.95
CA ASP A 70 -0.09 21.46 -7.49
C ASP A 70 -1.44 21.08 -6.86
N ALA A 71 -2.11 22.03 -6.20
CA ALA A 71 -3.47 21.85 -5.73
C ALA A 71 -4.45 22.30 -6.83
N ARG A 72 -5.33 21.39 -7.27
CA ARG A 72 -6.37 21.69 -8.26
C ARG A 72 -7.75 21.63 -7.63
N VAL A 73 -8.61 22.56 -8.03
CA VAL A 73 -10.00 22.61 -7.59
C VAL A 73 -10.89 22.08 -8.69
N PHE A 74 -11.59 20.98 -8.41
CA PHE A 74 -12.61 20.42 -9.29
C PHE A 74 -13.99 20.77 -8.75
N GLN A 75 -14.93 21.10 -9.63
CA GLN A 75 -16.34 21.28 -9.25
C GLN A 75 -17.11 19.99 -9.54
N THR A 76 -17.83 19.50 -8.55
CA THR A 76 -18.73 18.35 -8.75
C THR A 76 -19.99 18.77 -9.48
N THR A 77 -20.72 17.79 -10.00
CA THR A 77 -22.09 17.97 -10.51
C THR A 77 -23.07 18.54 -9.47
N SER A 78 -22.71 18.52 -8.19
CA SER A 78 -23.49 19.08 -7.08
C SER A 78 -22.98 20.47 -6.63
N ASN A 79 -22.17 21.16 -7.44
CA ASN A 79 -21.55 22.47 -7.13
C ASN A 79 -20.65 22.49 -5.88
N ARG A 80 -20.21 21.33 -5.38
CA ARG A 80 -19.21 21.25 -4.31
C ARG A 80 -17.81 21.37 -4.92
N LYS A 81 -16.99 22.25 -4.36
CA LYS A 81 -15.56 22.35 -4.70
C LYS A 81 -14.79 21.23 -4.00
N LEU A 82 -13.98 20.50 -4.76
CA LEU A 82 -13.08 19.47 -4.28
C LEU A 82 -11.66 19.92 -4.58
N GLU A 83 -10.84 20.00 -3.54
CA GLU A 83 -9.40 20.22 -3.68
C GLU A 83 -8.71 18.88 -3.84
N PHE A 84 -7.85 18.78 -4.85
CA PHE A 84 -7.11 17.58 -5.19
C PHE A 84 -5.64 17.91 -5.39
N ASN A 85 -4.78 17.27 -4.61
CA ASN A 85 -3.34 17.47 -4.70
C ASN A 85 -2.75 16.54 -5.77
N ILE A 86 -1.96 17.12 -6.66
CA ILE A 86 -1.30 16.42 -7.75
C ILE A 86 0.20 16.64 -7.60
N VAL A 87 0.98 15.56 -7.73
CA VAL A 87 2.43 15.68 -7.81
C VAL A 87 2.78 15.79 -9.30
N ALA A 88 3.15 16.98 -9.74
CA ALA A 88 3.43 17.28 -11.13
C ALA A 88 4.93 17.42 -11.36
N SER A 89 5.41 16.79 -12.43
CA SER A 89 6.70 17.07 -13.06
C SER A 89 6.44 17.57 -14.48
N VAL A 90 7.52 18.03 -15.14
CA VAL A 90 7.47 18.41 -16.56
C VAL A 90 7.04 17.22 -17.42
N TYR A 91 7.54 16.02 -17.09
CA TYR A 91 7.37 14.81 -17.92
C TYR A 91 6.26 13.87 -17.46
N HIS A 92 5.86 13.93 -16.18
CA HIS A 92 4.86 13.02 -15.63
C HIS A 92 4.01 13.69 -14.56
N LEU A 93 2.85 13.11 -14.28
CA LEU A 93 2.00 13.48 -13.15
C LEU A 93 1.71 12.24 -12.32
N GLU A 94 1.82 12.34 -11.00
CA GLU A 94 1.32 11.32 -10.08
C GLU A 94 0.03 11.80 -9.42
N ILE A 95 -0.98 10.93 -9.42
CA ILE A 95 -2.28 11.18 -8.80
C ILE A 95 -2.71 10.01 -7.93
N THR A 96 -3.45 10.31 -6.88
CA THR A 96 -4.10 9.31 -6.02
C THR A 96 -5.61 9.61 -5.98
N PRO A 97 -6.37 9.25 -7.03
CA PRO A 97 -7.78 9.67 -7.14
C PRO A 97 -8.68 9.07 -6.05
N SER A 98 -8.19 8.08 -5.31
CA SER A 98 -8.90 7.48 -4.17
C SER A 98 -9.16 8.48 -3.03
N ASP A 99 -8.37 9.55 -2.93
CA ASP A 99 -8.51 10.58 -1.89
C ASP A 99 -9.83 11.38 -2.02
N VAL A 100 -10.43 11.41 -3.21
CA VAL A 100 -11.71 12.12 -3.47
C VAL A 100 -12.94 11.21 -3.39
N GLY A 101 -12.76 9.95 -2.97
CA GLY A 101 -13.83 8.97 -2.79
C GLY A 101 -14.67 8.78 -4.06
N ASN A 102 -15.99 8.94 -3.94
CA ASN A 102 -16.95 8.68 -5.04
C ASN A 102 -16.88 9.68 -6.20
N TYR A 103 -16.09 10.75 -6.08
CA TYR A 103 -15.91 11.76 -7.14
C TYR A 103 -14.68 11.50 -8.01
N ASP A 104 -14.00 10.38 -7.81
CA ASP A 104 -12.82 9.91 -8.56
C ASP A 104 -13.03 9.96 -10.09
N ARG A 105 -14.22 9.62 -10.57
CA ARG A 105 -14.58 9.67 -11.99
C ARG A 105 -14.39 11.05 -12.61
N VAL A 106 -14.82 12.11 -11.92
CA VAL A 106 -14.77 13.49 -12.46
C VAL A 106 -13.32 13.93 -12.57
N VAL A 107 -12.54 13.69 -11.51
CA VAL A 107 -11.10 14.02 -11.47
C VAL A 107 -10.36 13.31 -12.59
N ILE A 108 -10.58 12.00 -12.80
CA ILE A 108 -9.93 11.25 -13.87
C ILE A 108 -10.30 11.79 -15.25
N GLN A 109 -11.57 12.11 -15.50
CA GLN A 109 -11.99 12.57 -16.82
C GLN A 109 -11.42 13.93 -17.17
N ASP A 110 -11.49 14.89 -16.25
CA ASP A 110 -11.13 16.27 -16.57
C ASP A 110 -9.62 16.47 -16.54
N LEU A 111 -8.94 15.89 -15.54
CA LEU A 111 -7.48 15.96 -15.48
C LEU A 111 -6.83 15.33 -16.71
N LEU A 112 -7.25 14.12 -17.10
CA LEU A 112 -6.62 13.45 -18.23
C LEU A 112 -6.92 14.13 -19.56
N LYS A 113 -8.08 14.79 -19.72
CA LYS A 113 -8.36 15.62 -20.91
C LYS A 113 -7.42 16.82 -20.98
N GLU A 114 -7.24 17.55 -19.88
CA GLU A 114 -6.32 18.70 -19.82
C GLU A 114 -4.87 18.28 -20.09
N VAL A 115 -4.46 17.15 -19.51
CA VAL A 115 -3.10 16.61 -19.70
C VAL A 115 -2.90 16.16 -21.15
N ALA A 116 -3.91 15.57 -21.78
CA ALA A 116 -3.82 15.18 -23.19
C ALA A 116 -3.81 16.37 -24.17
N GLN A 117 -4.36 17.51 -23.77
CA GLN A 117 -4.35 18.77 -24.55
C GLN A 117 -3.03 19.54 -24.39
N THR A 118 -2.33 19.37 -23.28
CA THR A 118 -1.01 20.00 -23.05
C THR A 118 0.07 19.20 -23.78
N GLN A 119 0.28 19.52 -25.06
CA GLN A 119 1.40 18.97 -25.83
C GLN A 119 2.73 19.41 -25.21
N GLN A 120 3.69 18.49 -25.13
CA GLN A 120 5.07 18.86 -24.80
C GLN A 120 5.63 19.72 -25.95
N VAL A 121 6.02 20.95 -25.61
CA VAL A 121 6.55 21.94 -26.57
C VAL A 121 7.98 21.57 -27.02
N ASP A 122 8.64 20.66 -26.30
CA ASP A 122 10.03 20.28 -26.56
C ASP A 122 10.14 19.25 -27.71
N LEU A 123 10.31 19.76 -28.93
CA LEU A 123 10.54 18.98 -30.15
C LEU A 123 11.79 18.09 -30.09
N SER A 124 12.71 18.35 -29.13
CA SER A 124 13.97 17.62 -28.96
C SER A 124 13.86 16.41 -28.00
N ALA A 125 12.72 16.25 -27.32
CA ALA A 125 12.53 15.16 -26.37
C ALA A 125 12.49 13.79 -27.06
N LYS A 126 13.23 12.82 -26.51
CA LYS A 126 13.25 11.41 -26.98
C LYS A 126 11.86 10.77 -27.02
N GLN A 127 10.96 11.21 -26.15
CA GLN A 127 9.61 10.67 -26.02
C GLN A 127 8.59 11.80 -26.10
N ARG A 128 7.60 11.67 -26.97
CA ARG A 128 6.60 12.72 -27.28
C ARG A 128 5.29 12.62 -26.48
N PHE A 129 5.21 11.69 -25.54
CA PHE A 129 4.04 11.49 -24.68
C PHE A 129 4.35 11.89 -23.24
N LYS A 130 3.31 12.25 -22.49
CA LYS A 130 3.38 12.47 -21.04
C LYS A 130 2.92 11.21 -20.30
N VAL A 131 3.56 10.88 -19.18
CA VAL A 131 3.12 9.75 -18.34
C VAL A 131 2.22 10.24 -17.20
N VAL A 132 1.09 9.57 -17.00
CA VAL A 132 0.29 9.74 -15.78
C VAL A 132 0.35 8.47 -14.95
N VAL A 133 0.82 8.62 -13.71
CA VAL A 133 0.94 7.58 -12.71
C VAL A 133 -0.27 7.65 -11.79
N ILE A 134 -1.09 6.60 -11.79
CA ILE A 134 -2.25 6.49 -10.91
C ILE A 134 -1.90 5.55 -9.77
N ASN A 135 -1.76 6.10 -8.57
CA ASN A 135 -1.58 5.33 -7.35
C ASN A 135 -2.90 4.72 -6.90
N GLU A 136 -2.84 3.55 -6.28
CA GLU A 136 -4.00 2.85 -5.67
C GLU A 136 -5.16 2.65 -6.66
N ALA A 137 -4.83 2.25 -7.89
CA ALA A 137 -5.79 2.03 -8.96
C ALA A 137 -6.84 0.94 -8.61
N ASP A 138 -6.54 0.05 -7.65
CA ASP A 138 -7.45 -0.95 -7.11
C ASP A 138 -8.54 -0.41 -6.19
N HIS A 139 -8.41 0.84 -5.74
CA HIS A 139 -9.40 1.57 -4.96
C HIS A 139 -10.33 2.44 -5.83
N LEU A 140 -10.07 2.53 -7.14
CA LEU A 140 -10.95 3.25 -8.07
C LEU A 140 -12.30 2.58 -8.23
N THR A 141 -13.35 3.39 -8.27
CA THR A 141 -14.70 2.93 -8.56
C THR A 141 -14.79 2.31 -9.97
N ARG A 142 -15.72 1.36 -10.17
CA ARG A 142 -15.92 0.72 -11.48
C ARG A 142 -16.26 1.74 -12.58
N ASP A 143 -16.98 2.80 -12.22
CA ASP A 143 -17.34 3.88 -13.14
C ASP A 143 -16.14 4.76 -13.51
N ALA A 144 -15.26 5.05 -12.55
CA ALA A 144 -14.00 5.74 -12.81
C ALA A 144 -13.07 4.91 -13.69
N GLN A 145 -12.99 3.59 -13.46
CA GLN A 145 -12.24 2.67 -14.32
C GLN A 145 -12.83 2.61 -15.75
N ALA A 146 -14.15 2.59 -15.89
CA ALA A 146 -14.80 2.64 -17.21
C ALA A 146 -14.54 3.97 -17.93
N ALA A 147 -14.52 5.09 -17.21
CA ALA A 147 -14.13 6.39 -17.74
C ALA A 147 -12.66 6.42 -18.18
N LEU A 148 -11.77 5.88 -17.36
CA LEU A 148 -10.33 5.77 -17.65
C LEU A 148 -10.08 5.02 -18.95
N ARG A 149 -10.77 3.89 -19.16
CA ARG A 149 -10.68 3.09 -20.40
C ARG A 149 -10.92 3.91 -21.66
N ARG A 150 -11.97 4.74 -21.70
CA ARG A 150 -12.30 5.57 -22.87
C ARG A 150 -11.20 6.60 -23.14
N THR A 151 -10.66 7.18 -22.07
CA THR A 151 -9.60 8.18 -22.14
C THR A 151 -8.27 7.57 -22.61
N MET A 152 -7.95 6.35 -22.17
CA MET A 152 -6.78 5.60 -22.63
C MET A 152 -6.80 5.40 -24.14
N GLU A 153 -7.95 4.99 -24.70
CA GLU A 153 -8.09 4.78 -26.15
C GLU A 153 -7.99 6.09 -26.93
N LYS A 154 -8.67 7.15 -26.47
CA LYS A 154 -8.74 8.42 -27.18
C LYS A 154 -7.40 9.17 -27.23
N TYR A 155 -6.59 9.07 -26.17
CA TYR A 155 -5.38 9.89 -26.02
C TYR A 155 -4.07 9.08 -25.96
N SER A 156 -4.11 7.79 -26.34
CA SER A 156 -2.92 6.91 -26.39
C SER A 156 -1.67 7.53 -27.07
N PRO A 157 -1.78 8.33 -28.15
CA PRO A 157 -0.59 8.93 -28.79
C PRO A 157 0.15 9.95 -27.91
N ASN A 158 -0.59 10.72 -27.11
CA ASN A 158 -0.03 11.83 -26.32
C ASN A 158 0.17 11.46 -24.85
N LEU A 159 -0.45 10.36 -24.40
CA LEU A 159 -0.57 10.01 -22.99
C LEU A 159 -0.28 8.52 -22.78
N ARG A 160 0.65 8.20 -21.89
CA ARG A 160 0.85 6.84 -21.37
C ARG A 160 0.45 6.78 -19.91
N LEU A 161 -0.08 5.64 -19.49
CA LEU A 161 -0.59 5.45 -18.13
C LEU A 161 0.21 4.37 -17.43
N ILE A 162 0.55 4.62 -16.18
CA ILE A 162 1.12 3.63 -15.26
C ILE A 162 0.18 3.51 -14.07
N LEU A 163 -0.50 2.38 -13.98
CA LEU A 163 -1.44 2.08 -12.89
C LEU A 163 -0.71 1.27 -11.82
N LEU A 164 -0.72 1.75 -10.57
CA LEU A 164 -0.23 0.98 -9.43
C LEU A 164 -1.41 0.37 -8.69
N ALA A 165 -1.36 -0.93 -8.46
CA ALA A 165 -2.34 -1.64 -7.64
C ALA A 165 -1.66 -2.59 -6.65
N ASN A 166 -2.33 -2.95 -5.56
CA ASN A 166 -1.85 -4.06 -4.72
C ASN A 166 -2.28 -5.41 -5.31
N SER A 167 -3.50 -5.48 -5.83
CA SER A 167 -4.07 -6.66 -6.48
C SER A 167 -4.77 -6.30 -7.79
N THR A 168 -4.77 -7.22 -8.75
CA THR A 168 -5.50 -7.06 -10.03
C THR A 168 -6.98 -7.40 -9.93
N SER A 169 -7.46 -7.95 -8.81
CA SER A 169 -8.83 -8.46 -8.67
C SER A 169 -9.89 -7.37 -8.83
N ASN A 170 -9.63 -6.15 -8.35
CA ASN A 170 -10.55 -5.02 -8.44
C ASN A 170 -10.45 -4.24 -9.76
N ILE A 171 -9.49 -4.59 -10.64
CA ILE A 171 -9.29 -3.92 -11.92
C ILE A 171 -10.13 -4.62 -13.00
N ILE A 172 -10.98 -3.85 -13.68
CA ILE A 172 -11.85 -4.36 -14.75
C ILE A 172 -11.02 -4.96 -15.90
N ALA A 173 -11.51 -6.07 -16.46
CA ALA A 173 -10.84 -6.76 -17.56
C ALA A 173 -10.48 -5.85 -18.77
N PRO A 174 -11.31 -4.86 -19.17
CA PRO A 174 -10.95 -3.94 -20.24
C PRO A 174 -9.68 -3.12 -20.02
N ILE A 175 -9.33 -2.79 -18.77
CA ILE A 175 -8.06 -2.10 -18.47
C ILE A 175 -6.90 -3.10 -18.54
N ARG A 176 -7.07 -4.29 -17.96
CA ARG A 176 -6.02 -5.33 -17.97
C ARG A 176 -5.64 -5.74 -19.39
N SER A 177 -6.59 -5.83 -20.32
CA SER A 177 -6.31 -6.21 -21.70
C SER A 177 -5.55 -5.14 -22.50
N ARG A 178 -5.49 -3.89 -22.00
CA ARG A 178 -4.85 -2.73 -22.67
C ARG A 178 -3.57 -2.30 -21.98
N THR A 179 -3.17 -3.00 -20.93
CA THR A 179 -1.98 -2.68 -20.13
C THR A 179 -1.04 -3.87 -20.13
N LEU A 180 0.27 -3.59 -20.20
CA LEU A 180 1.28 -4.58 -19.91
C LEU A 180 1.28 -4.85 -18.41
N LEU A 181 1.01 -6.10 -18.04
CA LEU A 181 0.94 -6.54 -16.65
C LEU A 181 2.35 -6.77 -16.11
N VAL A 182 2.76 -5.96 -15.13
CA VAL A 182 4.05 -6.07 -14.46
C VAL A 182 3.86 -6.46 -13.01
N ARG A 183 4.17 -7.72 -12.69
CA ARG A 183 4.10 -8.24 -11.32
C ARG A 183 5.40 -7.95 -10.56
N VAL A 184 5.30 -7.24 -9.46
CA VAL A 184 6.41 -7.02 -8.51
C VAL A 184 6.14 -7.86 -7.27
N ALA A 185 6.79 -9.02 -7.18
CA ALA A 185 6.67 -9.89 -6.01
C ALA A 185 7.33 -9.26 -4.77
N ALA A 186 6.84 -9.63 -3.57
CA ALA A 186 7.54 -9.29 -2.33
C ALA A 186 8.98 -9.83 -2.37
N PRO A 187 9.98 -9.06 -1.90
CA PRO A 187 11.35 -9.55 -1.78
C PRO A 187 11.42 -10.78 -0.87
N THR A 188 12.40 -11.64 -1.07
CA THR A 188 12.66 -12.77 -0.16
C THR A 188 13.24 -12.25 1.15
N GLU A 189 13.24 -13.07 2.20
CA GLU A 189 13.88 -12.69 3.48
C GLU A 189 15.38 -12.43 3.29
N GLU A 190 16.03 -13.16 2.39
CA GLU A 190 17.44 -12.96 2.02
C GLU A 190 17.66 -11.62 1.31
N ASP A 191 16.79 -11.26 0.35
CA ASP A 191 16.85 -9.95 -0.33
C ASP A 191 16.69 -8.80 0.67
N ILE A 192 15.80 -8.95 1.66
CA ILE A 192 15.58 -7.96 2.71
C ILE A 192 16.83 -7.85 3.58
N CYS A 193 17.41 -8.98 4.02
CA CYS A 193 18.66 -8.98 4.78
C CYS A 193 19.79 -8.31 3.99
N GLY A 194 19.93 -8.60 2.69
CA GLY A 194 20.90 -7.96 1.80
C GLY A 194 20.71 -6.44 1.73
N ALA A 195 19.46 -5.98 1.59
CA ALA A 195 19.15 -4.55 1.60
C ALA A 195 19.49 -3.88 2.94
N LEU A 196 19.17 -4.53 4.08
CA LEU A 196 19.52 -4.04 5.41
C LEU A 196 21.03 -3.95 5.61
N ARG A 197 21.81 -4.93 5.15
CA ARG A 197 23.28 -4.90 5.20
C ARG A 197 23.86 -3.72 4.42
N VAL A 198 23.34 -3.45 3.22
CA VAL A 198 23.79 -2.31 2.40
C VAL A 198 23.49 -0.99 3.11
N VAL A 199 22.30 -0.85 3.72
CA VAL A 199 21.92 0.36 4.47
C VAL A 199 22.76 0.51 5.75
N GLY A 200 22.93 -0.56 6.53
CA GLY A 200 23.76 -0.55 7.74
C GLY A 200 25.21 -0.14 7.46
N LYS A 201 25.81 -0.66 6.37
CA LYS A 201 27.15 -0.24 5.93
C LYS A 201 27.23 1.24 5.56
N LYS A 202 26.19 1.80 4.93
CA LYS A 202 26.15 3.22 4.57
C LYS A 202 25.98 4.14 5.78
N GLU A 203 25.30 3.68 6.83
CA GLU A 203 25.13 4.42 8.08
C GLU A 203 26.25 4.14 9.11
N GLY A 204 27.16 3.21 8.81
CA GLY A 204 28.26 2.84 9.72
C GLY A 204 27.82 2.00 10.93
N TRP A 205 26.67 1.32 10.84
CA TRP A 205 26.15 0.48 11.92
C TRP A 205 26.81 -0.90 11.93
N LYS A 206 26.99 -1.46 13.14
CA LYS A 206 27.52 -2.82 13.31
C LYS A 206 26.53 -3.84 12.75
N GLU A 207 27.03 -4.74 11.91
CA GLU A 207 26.22 -5.78 11.29
C GLU A 207 25.90 -6.89 12.29
N VAL A 208 24.61 -7.16 12.48
CA VAL A 208 24.11 -8.23 13.34
C VAL A 208 23.15 -9.10 12.54
N ASP A 209 23.64 -10.24 12.05
CA ASP A 209 22.88 -11.11 11.13
C ASP A 209 21.64 -11.73 11.77
N GLY A 210 21.71 -12.09 13.06
CA GLY A 210 20.56 -12.61 13.81
C GLY A 210 19.40 -11.61 13.86
N LEU A 211 19.70 -10.32 14.06
CA LEU A 211 18.68 -9.26 14.07
C LEU A 211 18.09 -9.05 12.68
N ASN A 212 18.91 -9.00 11.63
CA ASN A 212 18.43 -8.80 10.26
C ASN A 212 17.42 -9.88 9.85
N LYS A 213 17.68 -11.14 10.20
CA LYS A 213 16.75 -12.25 9.94
C LYS A 213 15.44 -12.11 10.71
N ARG A 214 15.50 -11.69 11.98
CA ARG A 214 14.30 -11.43 12.80
C ARG A 214 13.44 -10.30 12.22
N ILE A 215 14.08 -9.19 11.82
CA ILE A 215 13.40 -8.07 11.17
C ILE A 215 12.77 -8.51 9.83
N ALA A 216 13.48 -9.29 9.02
CA ALA A 216 12.95 -9.80 7.76
C ALA A 216 11.68 -10.64 7.97
N LYS A 217 11.68 -11.52 8.98
CA LYS A 217 10.53 -12.35 9.35
C LYS A 217 9.36 -11.52 9.89
N ASP A 218 9.62 -10.61 10.84
CA ASP A 218 8.58 -9.79 11.48
C ASP A 218 7.97 -8.73 10.54
N SER A 219 8.74 -8.31 9.52
CA SER A 219 8.26 -7.37 8.52
C SER A 219 7.17 -7.94 7.60
N GLY A 220 6.93 -9.26 7.60
CA GLY A 220 5.97 -9.91 6.71
C GLY A 220 6.34 -9.73 5.23
N ARG A 221 7.64 -9.75 4.91
CA ARG A 221 8.19 -9.47 3.57
C ARG A 221 7.87 -8.07 3.03
N ASN A 222 7.65 -7.09 3.90
CA ASN A 222 7.47 -5.68 3.55
C ASN A 222 8.78 -4.91 3.78
N LEU A 223 9.50 -4.59 2.71
CA LEU A 223 10.80 -3.92 2.80
C LEU A 223 10.72 -2.53 3.45
N ARG A 224 9.62 -1.79 3.25
CA ARG A 224 9.42 -0.51 3.91
C ARG A 224 9.28 -0.70 5.42
N LYS A 225 8.47 -1.68 5.87
CA LYS A 225 8.31 -2.01 7.29
C LYS A 225 9.65 -2.44 7.90
N ALA A 226 10.39 -3.31 7.20
CA ALA A 226 11.72 -3.78 7.62
C ALA A 226 12.72 -2.64 7.83
N LEU A 227 12.81 -1.68 6.89
CA LEU A 227 13.72 -0.54 7.01
C LEU A 227 13.34 0.40 8.16
N LEU A 228 12.05 0.65 8.38
CA LEU A 228 11.56 1.47 9.50
C LEU A 228 11.80 0.78 10.86
N MET A 229 11.60 -0.53 10.93
CA MET A 229 11.93 -1.33 12.11
C MET A 229 13.43 -1.28 12.41
N TYR A 230 14.26 -1.39 11.38
CA TYR A 230 15.71 -1.30 11.52
C TYR A 230 16.13 0.09 12.02
N GLU A 231 15.57 1.16 11.48
CA GLU A 231 15.77 2.53 11.96
C GLU A 231 15.35 2.70 13.42
N ALA A 232 14.18 2.18 13.80
CA ALA A 232 13.66 2.29 15.16
C ALA A 232 14.52 1.55 16.20
N VAL A 233 15.01 0.34 15.87
CA VAL A 233 15.89 -0.44 16.78
C VAL A 233 17.19 0.32 17.06
N HIS A 234 17.81 0.89 16.02
CA HIS A 234 19.06 1.65 16.14
C HIS A 234 18.86 3.04 16.77
N ALA A 235 17.67 3.63 16.65
CA ALA A 235 17.35 4.90 17.31
C ALA A 235 17.12 4.75 18.83
N GLN A 236 16.57 3.62 19.28
CA GLN A 236 16.27 3.37 20.69
C GLN A 236 17.45 2.77 21.47
N ASN A 237 18.36 2.06 20.80
CA ASN A 237 19.46 1.33 21.44
C ASN A 237 20.81 1.77 20.88
N GLU A 238 21.72 2.21 21.76
CA GLU A 238 23.10 2.55 21.37
C GLU A 238 23.91 1.30 21.01
N ILE A 239 23.64 0.18 21.67
CA ILE A 239 24.27 -1.11 21.41
C ILE A 239 23.21 -2.09 20.96
N VAL A 240 23.31 -2.50 19.69
CA VAL A 240 22.39 -3.46 19.10
C VAL A 240 23.01 -4.86 19.16
N SER A 241 22.25 -5.80 19.69
CA SER A 241 22.62 -7.21 19.87
C SER A 241 21.57 -8.11 19.22
N GLU A 242 21.86 -9.40 19.09
CA GLU A 242 20.93 -10.37 18.50
C GLU A 242 19.61 -10.49 19.26
N SER A 243 19.61 -10.21 20.58
CA SER A 243 18.45 -10.30 21.46
C SER A 243 17.68 -8.99 21.62
N THR A 244 18.13 -7.89 21.00
CA THR A 244 17.45 -6.59 21.13
C THR A 244 15.97 -6.72 20.67
N PRO A 245 15.01 -6.22 21.45
CA PRO A 245 13.60 -6.26 21.07
C PRO A 245 13.33 -5.31 19.90
N ILE A 246 12.47 -5.75 18.98
CA ILE A 246 12.04 -4.94 17.84
C ILE A 246 10.79 -4.19 18.30
N PRO A 247 10.78 -2.85 18.35
CA PRO A 247 9.60 -2.10 18.76
C PRO A 247 8.52 -2.23 17.67
N PRO A 248 7.32 -2.75 17.99
CA PRO A 248 6.20 -2.73 17.05
C PRO A 248 5.65 -1.29 16.90
N PRO A 249 4.95 -0.97 15.81
CA PRO A 249 4.19 0.27 15.70
C PRO A 249 3.16 0.40 16.83
N ASP A 250 2.92 1.61 17.32
CA ASP A 250 2.02 1.88 18.45
C ASP A 250 0.60 1.30 18.24
N TRP A 251 0.07 1.42 17.02
CA TRP A 251 -1.25 0.88 16.69
C TRP A 251 -1.28 -0.65 16.68
N GLU A 252 -0.18 -1.31 16.32
CA GLU A 252 -0.07 -2.77 16.33
C GLU A 252 0.03 -3.27 17.78
N ALA A 253 0.76 -2.56 18.63
CA ALA A 253 0.83 -2.81 20.07
C ALA A 253 -0.54 -2.63 20.75
N LEU A 254 -1.29 -1.58 20.40
CA LEU A 254 -2.64 -1.36 20.92
C LEU A 254 -3.59 -2.51 20.50
N ILE A 255 -3.52 -2.98 19.25
CA ILE A 255 -4.31 -4.13 18.80
C ILE A 255 -3.94 -5.41 19.56
N GLU A 256 -2.67 -5.59 19.90
CA GLU A 256 -2.21 -6.72 20.72
C GLU A 256 -2.78 -6.67 22.13
N GLN A 257 -2.79 -5.49 22.77
CA GLN A 257 -3.44 -5.27 24.06
C GLN A 257 -4.95 -5.51 23.99
N ILE A 258 -5.62 -5.04 22.93
CA ILE A 258 -7.04 -5.32 22.69
C ILE A 258 -7.27 -6.83 22.60
N ALA A 259 -6.44 -7.56 21.86
CA ALA A 259 -6.54 -9.01 21.74
C ALA A 259 -6.40 -9.71 23.10
N GLU A 260 -5.49 -9.26 23.97
CA GLU A 260 -5.34 -9.77 25.34
C GLU A 260 -6.57 -9.52 26.19
N GLN A 261 -7.08 -8.30 26.15
CA GLN A 261 -8.27 -7.91 26.91
C GLN A 261 -9.50 -8.73 26.51
N ILE A 262 -9.69 -8.98 25.21
CA ILE A 262 -10.80 -9.80 24.69
C ILE A 262 -10.69 -11.25 25.17
N VAL A 263 -9.47 -11.80 25.24
CA VAL A 263 -9.23 -13.18 25.68
C VAL A 263 -9.37 -13.31 27.20
N GLN A 264 -8.96 -12.31 27.98
CA GLN A 264 -9.02 -12.33 29.45
C GLN A 264 -10.45 -12.23 29.98
N GLU A 265 -11.27 -11.29 29.47
CA GLU A 265 -12.60 -11.02 29.98
C GLU A 265 -13.62 -10.86 28.83
N ARG A 266 -14.75 -11.55 28.93
CA ARG A 266 -15.78 -11.62 27.87
C ARG A 266 -17.11 -11.01 28.29
N SER A 267 -17.07 -9.95 29.12
CA SER A 267 -18.25 -9.26 29.61
C SER A 267 -18.72 -8.14 28.66
N PRO A 268 -20.01 -7.73 28.70
CA PRO A 268 -20.48 -6.55 27.97
C PRO A 268 -19.77 -5.25 28.38
N ALA A 269 -19.32 -5.16 29.64
CA ALA A 269 -18.53 -4.03 30.12
C ALA A 269 -17.15 -3.98 29.44
N ARG A 270 -16.50 -5.13 29.24
CA ARG A 270 -15.24 -5.22 28.51
C ARG A 270 -15.41 -4.87 27.03
N LEU A 271 -16.50 -5.31 26.40
CA LEU A 271 -16.82 -4.95 25.01
C LEU A 271 -16.92 -3.42 24.83
N LEU A 272 -17.51 -2.71 25.80
CA LEU A 272 -17.59 -1.24 25.79
C LEU A 272 -16.21 -0.57 25.84
N GLN A 273 -15.28 -1.12 26.64
CA GLN A 273 -13.90 -0.62 26.71
C GLN A 273 -13.16 -0.86 25.38
N VAL A 274 -13.28 -2.07 24.81
CA VAL A 274 -12.68 -2.42 23.52
C VAL A 274 -13.22 -1.50 22.41
N ARG A 275 -14.51 -1.16 22.45
CA ARG A 275 -15.11 -0.20 21.51
C ARG A 275 -14.44 1.17 21.57
N ALA A 276 -14.09 1.66 22.75
CA ALA A 276 -13.37 2.92 22.90
C ALA A 276 -11.99 2.86 22.22
N SER A 277 -11.23 1.77 22.42
CA SER A 277 -9.94 1.57 21.76
C SER A 277 -10.07 1.40 20.23
N LEU A 278 -11.13 0.76 19.75
CA LEU A 278 -11.42 0.69 18.31
C LEU A 278 -11.74 2.07 17.72
N TYR A 279 -12.46 2.93 18.44
CA TYR A 279 -12.67 4.31 18.02
C TYR A 279 -11.36 5.09 17.94
N ASP A 280 -10.45 4.87 18.89
CA ASP A 280 -9.14 5.52 18.89
C ASP A 280 -8.31 5.13 17.66
N LEU A 281 -8.28 3.83 17.32
CA LEU A 281 -7.63 3.36 16.08
C LEU A 281 -8.23 4.01 14.81
N LEU A 282 -9.57 4.13 14.76
CA LEU A 282 -10.26 4.74 13.62
C LEU A 282 -10.06 6.27 13.57
N SER A 283 -9.96 6.93 14.72
CA SER A 283 -9.71 8.38 14.81
C SER A 283 -8.33 8.73 14.26
N HIS A 284 -7.35 7.85 14.45
CA HIS A 284 -6.01 7.92 13.87
C HIS A 284 -5.92 7.51 12.39
N CYS A 285 -7.06 7.43 11.69
CA CYS A 285 -7.16 7.13 10.25
C CYS A 285 -6.55 5.78 9.85
N ILE A 286 -6.54 4.79 10.76
CA ILE A 286 -6.11 3.44 10.43
C ILE A 286 -7.26 2.72 9.75
N ASP A 287 -6.98 2.14 8.59
CA ASP A 287 -7.97 1.43 7.81
C ASP A 287 -8.59 0.26 8.59
N ALA A 288 -9.92 0.19 8.63
CA ALA A 288 -10.67 -0.79 9.39
C ALA A 288 -10.37 -2.24 8.96
N THR A 289 -10.08 -2.45 7.67
CA THR A 289 -9.68 -3.77 7.16
C THR A 289 -8.33 -4.19 7.73
N THR A 290 -7.41 -3.24 7.88
CA THR A 290 -6.09 -3.46 8.50
C THR A 290 -6.23 -3.78 9.99
N VAL A 291 -7.07 -3.06 10.71
CA VAL A 291 -7.38 -3.33 12.13
C VAL A 291 -7.94 -4.75 12.29
N LEU A 292 -8.98 -5.10 11.52
CA LEU A 292 -9.64 -6.41 11.60
C LEU A 292 -8.67 -7.56 11.28
N LYS A 293 -7.85 -7.42 10.23
CA LYS A 293 -6.85 -8.43 9.84
C LYS A 293 -5.81 -8.62 10.94
N THR A 294 -5.25 -7.52 11.44
CA THR A 294 -4.20 -7.57 12.48
C THR A 294 -4.75 -8.18 13.76
N LEU A 295 -5.95 -7.75 14.18
CA LEU A 295 -6.64 -8.31 15.35
C LEU A 295 -6.88 -9.82 15.19
N THR A 296 -7.37 -10.26 14.03
CA THR A 296 -7.59 -11.69 13.75
C THR A 296 -6.30 -12.49 13.87
N TRP A 297 -5.20 -12.02 13.26
CA TRP A 297 -3.90 -12.70 13.33
C TRP A 297 -3.27 -12.71 14.72
N LYS A 298 -3.58 -11.73 15.58
CA LYS A 298 -3.15 -11.70 16.99
C LYS A 298 -4.02 -12.59 17.89
N LEU A 299 -5.29 -12.82 17.52
CA LEU A 299 -6.20 -13.72 18.24
C LEU A 299 -5.95 -15.19 17.92
N ILE A 300 -5.64 -15.56 16.67
CA ILE A 300 -5.45 -16.96 16.24
C ILE A 300 -4.45 -17.74 17.12
N PRO A 301 -3.26 -17.22 17.50
CA PRO A 301 -2.33 -17.93 18.37
C PRO A 301 -2.84 -18.12 19.80
N LYS A 302 -3.81 -17.31 20.23
CA LYS A 302 -4.43 -17.32 21.56
C LYS A 302 -5.71 -18.17 21.62
N THR A 303 -6.14 -18.74 20.48
CA THR A 303 -7.31 -19.62 20.38
C THR A 303 -6.93 -21.07 20.11
N ASP A 304 -7.73 -21.99 20.63
CA ASP A 304 -7.65 -23.41 20.34
C ASP A 304 -7.83 -23.73 18.85
N ASP A 305 -7.18 -24.79 18.39
CA ASP A 305 -7.14 -25.20 16.98
C ASP A 305 -8.53 -25.46 16.38
N ALA A 306 -9.46 -25.96 17.20
CA ALA A 306 -10.83 -26.25 16.78
C ALA A 306 -11.63 -24.99 16.37
N LEU A 307 -11.36 -23.85 17.02
CA LEU A 307 -12.09 -22.60 16.76
C LEU A 307 -11.48 -21.76 15.64
N LYS A 308 -10.21 -22.01 15.26
CA LYS A 308 -9.50 -21.22 14.25
C LYS A 308 -10.27 -21.09 12.93
N PRO A 309 -10.85 -22.16 12.35
CA PRO A 309 -11.60 -22.05 11.09
C PRO A 309 -12.83 -21.13 11.22
N GLU A 310 -13.54 -21.21 12.34
CA GLU A 310 -14.74 -20.40 12.56
C GLU A 310 -14.39 -18.92 12.77
N VAL A 311 -13.35 -18.64 13.56
CA VAL A 311 -12.86 -17.26 13.78
C VAL A 311 -12.46 -16.62 12.45
N ILE A 312 -11.73 -17.35 11.60
CA ILE A 312 -11.31 -16.88 10.28
C ILE A 312 -12.53 -16.63 9.38
N LYS A 313 -13.52 -17.54 9.39
CA LYS A 313 -14.77 -17.39 8.62
C LYS A 313 -15.52 -16.12 9.02
N TRP A 314 -15.67 -15.87 10.32
CA TRP A 314 -16.34 -14.66 10.82
C TRP A 314 -15.53 -13.40 10.52
N ALA A 315 -14.20 -13.43 10.68
CA ALA A 315 -13.34 -12.33 10.31
C ALA A 315 -13.50 -11.94 8.83
N ALA A 316 -13.48 -12.93 7.92
CA ALA A 316 -13.69 -12.69 6.49
C ALA A 316 -15.09 -12.13 6.18
N PHE A 317 -16.13 -12.64 6.87
CA PHE A 317 -17.49 -12.15 6.72
C PHE A 317 -17.64 -10.68 7.15
N TYR A 318 -17.11 -10.31 8.30
CA TYR A 318 -17.15 -8.92 8.78
C TYR A 318 -16.24 -8.01 7.97
N GLU A 319 -15.10 -8.48 7.44
CA GLU A 319 -14.27 -7.72 6.49
C GLU A 319 -15.07 -7.31 5.25
N HIS A 320 -15.80 -8.27 4.67
CA HIS A 320 -16.63 -8.02 3.49
C HIS A 320 -17.74 -6.99 3.79
N ARG A 321 -18.35 -7.08 4.98
CA ARG A 321 -19.35 -6.10 5.43
C ARG A 321 -18.76 -4.72 5.70
N CYS A 322 -17.54 -4.61 6.24
CA CYS A 322 -16.84 -3.32 6.38
C CYS A 322 -16.71 -2.57 5.06
N LYS A 323 -16.48 -3.28 3.95
CA LYS A 323 -16.32 -2.68 2.61
C LYS A 323 -17.64 -2.27 1.95
N THR A 324 -18.75 -2.86 2.37
CA THR A 324 -20.09 -2.55 1.83
C THR A 324 -20.87 -1.56 2.69
N GLY A 325 -20.56 -1.48 3.99
CA GLY A 325 -21.17 -0.54 4.93
C GLY A 325 -20.48 0.82 4.97
N SER A 326 -21.19 1.83 5.47
CA SER A 326 -20.65 3.18 5.69
C SER A 326 -20.04 3.36 7.09
N LYS A 327 -20.60 2.72 8.11
CA LYS A 327 -20.14 2.79 9.50
C LYS A 327 -19.31 1.57 9.86
N VAL A 328 -17.99 1.67 9.63
CA VAL A 328 -17.03 0.57 9.85
C VAL A 328 -17.00 0.07 11.30
N ILE A 329 -17.23 0.94 12.28
CA ILE A 329 -17.20 0.59 13.71
C ILE A 329 -18.22 -0.50 14.07
N PHE A 330 -19.42 -0.48 13.46
CA PHE A 330 -20.46 -1.46 13.75
C PHE A 330 -20.03 -2.88 13.38
N HIS A 331 -19.24 -3.00 12.31
CA HIS A 331 -18.75 -4.30 11.85
C HIS A 331 -17.56 -4.79 12.67
N LEU A 332 -16.67 -3.88 13.11
CA LEU A 332 -15.56 -4.22 14.02
C LEU A 332 -16.09 -4.66 15.40
N GLU A 333 -17.01 -3.90 15.97
CA GLU A 333 -17.65 -4.24 17.26
C GLU A 333 -18.42 -5.56 17.18
N ALA A 334 -19.16 -5.78 16.08
CA ALA A 334 -19.87 -7.04 15.87
C ALA A 334 -18.94 -8.25 15.74
N PHE A 335 -17.77 -8.09 15.11
CA PHE A 335 -16.75 -9.15 15.06
C PHE A 335 -16.23 -9.49 16.46
N VAL A 336 -15.88 -8.49 17.26
CA VAL A 336 -15.40 -8.71 18.65
C VAL A 336 -16.47 -9.40 19.49
N ALA A 337 -17.71 -8.94 19.44
CA ALA A 337 -18.82 -9.56 20.17
C ALA A 337 -19.05 -11.01 19.74
N LYS A 338 -18.97 -11.30 18.43
CA LYS A 338 -19.12 -12.66 17.90
C LYS A 338 -17.97 -13.56 18.35
N TYR A 339 -16.73 -13.06 18.35
CA TYR A 339 -15.57 -13.77 18.86
C TYR A 339 -15.69 -14.08 20.36
N MET A 340 -16.05 -13.09 21.19
CA MET A 340 -16.23 -13.27 22.64
C MET A 340 -17.22 -14.38 22.94
N ARG A 341 -18.38 -14.37 22.28
CA ARG A 341 -19.42 -15.40 22.44
C ARG A 341 -18.94 -16.79 22.00
N LEU A 342 -18.25 -16.88 20.87
CA LEU A 342 -17.77 -18.15 20.32
C LEU A 342 -16.72 -18.79 21.24
N TYR A 343 -15.79 -17.98 21.75
CA TYR A 343 -14.78 -18.43 22.70
C TYR A 343 -15.38 -18.84 24.05
N GLU A 344 -16.34 -18.07 24.56
CA GLU A 344 -17.04 -18.40 25.82
C GLU A 344 -17.83 -19.71 25.71
N SER A 345 -18.55 -19.91 24.60
CA SER A 345 -19.32 -21.14 24.36
C SER A 345 -18.42 -22.38 24.34
N PHE A 346 -17.26 -22.27 23.70
CA PHE A 346 -16.28 -23.35 23.66
C PHE A 346 -15.73 -23.68 25.05
N LEU A 347 -15.42 -22.66 25.87
CA LEU A 347 -14.99 -22.89 27.26
C LEU A 347 -16.08 -23.54 28.12
N MET A 348 -17.35 -23.23 27.86
CA MET A 348 -18.48 -23.82 28.56
C MET A 348 -18.87 -25.22 28.04
N GLY A 349 -18.21 -25.71 26.97
CA GLY A 349 -18.53 -27.01 26.36
C GLY A 349 -19.93 -27.07 25.76
N VAL A 350 -20.49 -25.91 25.38
CA VAL A 350 -21.82 -25.84 24.77
C VAL A 350 -21.63 -25.79 23.26
N ASP A 351 -21.90 -26.91 22.59
CA ASP A 351 -22.06 -26.98 21.14
C ASP A 351 -23.31 -26.18 20.73
N PHE A 352 -23.21 -25.35 19.71
CA PHE A 352 -24.35 -24.67 19.10
C PHE A 352 -24.58 -25.19 17.68
N ASP A 353 -25.70 -25.88 17.49
CA ASP A 353 -26.47 -25.86 16.24
C ASP A 353 -27.09 -24.46 15.99
#